data_AF-A0A7C9ERR0-F1
#
_entry.id   AF-A0A7C9ERR0-F1
#
_cell.length_a   1.000
_cell.length_b   1.000
_cell.length_c   1.000
_cell.angle_alpha   90.00
_cell.angle_beta   90.00
_cell.angle_gamma   90.00
#
_symmetry.space_group_name_H-M   'P 1'
#
loop_
_entity.id
_entity.type
_entity.pdbx_description
1 polymer ?
#
loop_
_entity_poly.entity_id
_entity_poly.type
_entity_poly.pdbx_seq_one_letter_code
_entity_poly.pdbx_strand_id
1 'polypeptide(L)'
;GLFQASIAHVYINGKLKHTGKLGYSPSPVGKALQITIGTPPIHARVGELQWKLRSCYLFEEVLTSGCICFMYILGRGYRGLFQDTDLLQFVPNQACGRDSMA
;
A
#
# COMPACT_ATOMS: atom_id res chain seq x y z
N GLY A 1 -3.30 -8.06 -28.97
CA GLY A 1 -2.32 -8.31 -27.90
C GLY A 1 -3.08 -8.41 -26.60
N LEU A 2 -3.00 -9.55 -25.91
CA LEU A 2 -3.73 -9.84 -24.68
C LEU A 2 -3.04 -9.08 -23.53
N PHE A 3 -3.46 -7.85 -23.24
CA PHE A 3 -3.01 -7.17 -22.03
C PHE A 3 -3.57 -7.96 -20.84
N GLN A 4 -2.68 -8.64 -20.12
CA GLN A 4 -3.04 -9.41 -18.93
C GLN A 4 -3.79 -8.50 -17.98
N ALA A 5 -4.93 -8.97 -17.47
CA ALA A 5 -5.73 -8.23 -16.50
C ALA A 5 -4.83 -7.79 -15.34
N SER A 6 -4.71 -6.48 -15.13
CA SER A 6 -3.98 -5.95 -13.98
C SER A 6 -4.78 -6.23 -12.71
N ILE A 7 -4.11 -6.50 -11.59
CA ILE A 7 -4.78 -6.79 -10.32
C ILE A 7 -4.37 -5.71 -9.31
N ALA A 8 -5.35 -5.16 -8.61
CA ALA A 8 -5.14 -4.27 -7.48
C ALA A 8 -5.52 -4.98 -6.18
N HIS A 9 -4.71 -4.74 -5.15
CA HIS A 9 -4.92 -5.23 -3.80
C HIS A 9 -5.08 -4.04 -2.85
N VAL A 10 -6.05 -4.11 -1.95
CA VAL A 10 -6.25 -3.11 -0.89
C VAL A 10 -5.94 -3.76 0.44
N TYR A 11 -5.01 -3.17 1.17
CA TYR A 11 -4.62 -3.58 2.51
C TYR A 11 -5.03 -2.52 3.52
N ILE A 12 -5.62 -2.95 4.64
CA ILE A 12 -5.95 -2.08 5.78
C ILE A 12 -5.31 -2.69 7.00
N ASN A 13 -4.54 -1.87 7.73
CA ASN A 13 -3.81 -2.29 8.92
C ASN A 13 -2.93 -3.53 8.69
N GLY A 14 -2.19 -3.53 7.57
CA GLY A 14 -1.30 -4.63 7.17
C GLY A 14 -1.99 -5.88 6.63
N LYS A 15 -3.33 -5.94 6.62
CA LYS A 15 -4.10 -7.12 6.20
C LYS A 15 -4.81 -6.90 4.87
N LEU A 16 -4.77 -7.90 3.98
CA LEU A 16 -5.50 -7.88 2.72
C LEU A 16 -7.01 -7.79 2.99
N LYS A 17 -7.68 -6.85 2.33
CA LYS A 17 -9.13 -6.65 2.45
C LYS A 17 -9.86 -6.86 1.14
N HIS A 18 -9.23 -6.55 0.02
CA HIS A 18 -9.86 -6.65 -1.28
C HIS A 18 -8.85 -6.92 -2.39
N THR A 19 -9.30 -7.68 -3.38
CA THR A 19 -8.60 -7.93 -4.65
C THR A 19 -9.55 -7.60 -5.79
N GLY A 20 -9.12 -6.71 -6.68
CA GLY A 20 -9.91 -6.28 -7.84
C GLY A 20 -9.11 -6.39 -9.13
N LYS A 21 -9.78 -6.68 -10.24
CA LYS A 21 -9.19 -6.59 -11.58
C LYS A 21 -9.31 -5.15 -12.09
N LEU A 22 -8.24 -4.63 -12.65
CA LEU A 22 -8.17 -3.32 -13.29
C LEU A 22 -8.03 -3.47 -14.80
N GLY A 23 -8.74 -2.60 -15.52
CA GLY A 23 -8.49 -2.39 -16.93
C GLY A 23 -7.17 -1.64 -17.13
N TYR A 24 -6.40 -2.03 -18.15
CA TYR A 24 -5.22 -1.28 -18.55
C TYR A 24 -5.65 -0.01 -19.31
N SER A 25 -5.21 1.15 -18.83
CA SER A 25 -5.37 2.43 -19.52
C SER A 25 -3.98 3.04 -19.74
N PRO A 26 -3.43 3.00 -20.96
CA PRO A 26 -2.11 3.54 -21.22
C PRO A 26 -2.11 5.07 -21.06
N SER A 27 -1.19 5.59 -20.25
CA SER A 27 -0.90 7.02 -20.25
C SER A 27 -0.14 7.39 -21.53
N PRO A 28 -0.47 8.49 -22.21
CA PRO A 28 0.29 8.97 -23.34
C PRO A 28 1.76 9.23 -22.96
N VAL A 29 2.68 8.82 -23.83
CA VAL A 29 4.12 9.06 -23.65
C VAL A 29 4.38 10.56 -23.46
N GLY A 30 5.20 10.90 -22.47
CA GLY A 30 5.58 12.28 -22.18
C GLY A 30 4.57 13.10 -21.36
N LYS A 31 3.42 12.54 -20.97
CA LYS A 31 2.53 13.19 -20.00
C LYS A 31 2.91 12.82 -18.57
N ALA A 32 3.10 13.84 -17.73
CA ALA A 32 3.26 13.66 -16.29
C ALA A 32 1.97 13.07 -15.69
N LEU A 33 2.12 12.04 -14.86
CA LEU A 33 1.03 11.53 -14.03
C LEU A 33 0.87 12.47 -12.83
N GLN A 34 -0.24 13.20 -12.79
CA GLN A 34 -0.63 13.97 -11.61
C GLN A 34 -1.45 13.08 -10.68
N ILE A 35 -0.99 12.94 -9.43
CA ILE A 35 -1.69 12.18 -8.39
C ILE A 35 -2.10 13.16 -7.29
N THR A 36 -3.38 13.15 -6.94
CA THR A 36 -3.90 13.90 -5.79
C THR A 36 -4.26 12.93 -4.69
N ILE A 37 -3.64 13.10 -3.51
CA ILE A 37 -4.00 12.35 -2.30
C ILE A 37 -4.89 13.23 -1.45
N GLY A 38 -6.13 12.79 -1.26
CA GLY A 38 -7.11 13.52 -0.49
C GLY A 38 -8.27 14.05 -1.31
N THR A 39 -8.90 15.11 -0.80
CA THR A 39 -10.01 15.77 -1.49
C THR A 39 -9.44 16.68 -2.58
N PRO A 40 -9.71 16.41 -3.87
CA PRO A 40 -9.21 17.26 -4.94
C PRO A 40 -9.88 18.65 -4.90
N PRO A 41 -9.20 19.70 -5.41
CA PRO A 41 -9.69 21.09 -5.32
C PRO A 41 -11.09 21.29 -5.93
N ILE A 42 -11.41 20.52 -6.97
CA ILE A 42 -12.70 20.54 -7.67
C ILE A 42 -13.87 19.98 -6.83
N HIS A 43 -13.58 19.30 -5.72
CA HIS A 43 -14.57 18.65 -4.86
C HIS A 43 -14.46 19.14 -3.42
N ALA A 44 -14.31 20.47 -3.24
CA ALA A 44 -13.94 21.14 -1.99
C ALA A 44 -14.68 20.70 -0.70
N ARG A 45 -15.90 20.14 -0.79
CA ARG A 45 -16.52 19.38 0.30
C ARG A 45 -17.34 18.20 -0.24
N VAL A 46 -16.77 17.00 -0.14
CA VAL A 46 -17.53 15.74 -0.36
C VAL A 46 -18.30 15.33 0.91
N GLY A 47 -17.95 15.87 2.08
CA GLY A 47 -18.64 15.64 3.35
C GLY A 47 -17.86 16.21 4.55
N GLU A 48 -18.35 15.93 5.76
CA GLU A 48 -17.78 16.42 7.02
C GLU A 48 -16.58 15.59 7.52
N LEU A 49 -16.20 14.53 6.80
CA LEU A 49 -15.11 13.64 7.21
C LEU A 49 -13.77 14.38 7.20
N GLN A 50 -13.18 14.55 8.38
CA GLN A 50 -11.83 15.10 8.54
C GLN A 50 -10.81 13.96 8.53
N TRP A 51 -9.72 14.14 7.79
CA TRP A 51 -8.61 13.18 7.74
C TRP A 51 -7.28 13.94 7.76
N LYS A 52 -6.23 13.27 8.22
CA LYS A 52 -4.87 13.81 8.25
C LYS A 52 -3.92 12.83 7.58
N LEU A 53 -3.30 13.26 6.48
CA LEU A 53 -2.21 12.51 5.87
C LEU A 53 -1.00 12.49 6.82
N ARG A 54 -0.37 11.33 6.95
CA ARG A 54 0.93 11.18 7.61
C ARG A 54 1.96 10.84 6.53
N SER A 55 3.02 10.10 6.87
CA SER A 55 3.97 9.62 5.88
C SER A 55 3.23 8.85 4.78
N CYS A 56 3.50 9.21 3.53
CA CYS A 56 2.95 8.58 2.34
C CYS A 56 4.10 8.27 1.38
N TYR A 57 4.13 7.05 0.88
CA TYR A 57 5.20 6.53 0.05
C TYR A 57 4.60 5.96 -1.22
N LEU A 58 5.25 6.25 -2.35
CA LEU A 58 4.95 5.68 -3.65
C LEU A 58 6.13 4.80 -4.06
N PHE A 59 5.83 3.57 -4.47
CA PHE A 59 6.82 2.61 -4.95
C PHE A 59 6.49 2.30 -6.40
N GLU A 60 7.52 2.26 -7.26
CA GLU A 60 7.38 1.83 -8.65
C GLU A 60 7.13 0.32 -8.73
N GLU A 61 7.73 -0.44 -7.83
CA GLU A 61 7.60 -1.89 -7.75
C GLU A 61 6.35 -2.34 -6.98
N VAL A 62 5.81 -3.50 -7.36
CA VAL A 62 4.71 -4.13 -6.64
C VAL A 62 5.23 -4.72 -5.33
N LEU A 63 4.75 -4.19 -4.21
CA LEU A 63 5.06 -4.73 -2.90
C LEU A 63 4.35 -6.06 -2.66
N THR A 64 5.06 -7.02 -2.06
CA THR A 64 4.46 -8.28 -1.64
C THR A 64 3.57 -8.09 -0.41
N SER A 65 2.64 -9.02 -0.18
CA SER A 65 1.80 -9.02 1.02
C SER A 65 2.62 -9.04 2.32
N GLY A 66 3.78 -9.71 2.32
CA GLY A 66 4.68 -9.74 3.48
C GLY A 66 5.27 -8.36 3.78
N CYS A 67 5.77 -7.66 2.76
CA CYS A 67 6.30 -6.30 2.90
C CYS A 67 5.26 -5.34 3.49
N ILE A 68 4.01 -5.41 3.03
CA ILE A 68 2.92 -4.55 3.53
C ILE A 68 2.61 -4.86 5.00
N CYS A 69 2.59 -6.15 5.37
CA CYS A 69 2.42 -6.57 6.76
C CYS A 69 3.54 -5.99 7.64
N PHE A 70 4.80 -6.09 7.21
CA PHE A 70 5.95 -5.56 7.95
C PHE A 70 5.94 -4.04 8.05
N MET A 71 5.63 -3.32 6.97
CA MET A 71 5.47 -1.87 6.99
C MET A 71 4.46 -1.43 8.05
N TYR A 72 3.36 -2.16 8.20
CA TYR A 72 2.36 -1.89 9.23
C TYR A 72 2.87 -2.19 10.64
N ILE A 73 3.46 -3.37 10.85
CA ILE A 73 3.94 -3.84 12.16
C ILE A 73 5.07 -2.96 12.69
N LEU A 74 6.05 -2.67 11.83
CA LEU A 74 7.24 -1.89 12.19
C LEU A 74 6.92 -0.39 12.37
N GLY A 75 5.78 0.05 11.81
CA GLY A 75 5.18 1.35 12.09
C GLY A 75 6.06 2.55 11.75
N ARG A 76 5.77 3.70 12.38
CA ARG A 76 6.45 5.00 12.14
C ARG A 76 7.89 5.07 12.67
N GLY A 77 8.35 4.04 13.38
CA GLY A 77 9.67 4.01 14.02
C GLY A 77 10.75 3.36 13.16
N TYR A 78 10.37 2.59 12.14
CA TYR A 78 11.33 1.88 11.30
C TYR A 78 11.95 2.80 10.25
N ARG A 79 13.27 2.92 10.32
CA ARG A 79 14.09 3.75 9.43
C ARG A 79 14.98 2.91 8.48
N GLY A 80 14.81 1.59 8.49
CA GLY A 80 15.56 0.67 7.63
C GLY A 80 14.94 0.49 6.25
N LEU A 81 15.58 -0.32 5.41
CA LEU A 81 15.10 -0.64 4.06
C LEU A 81 14.06 -1.76 4.12
N PHE A 82 12.87 -1.54 3.53
CA PHE A 82 11.81 -2.55 3.50
C PHE A 82 12.11 -3.77 2.60
N GLN A 83 13.21 -3.72 1.86
CA GLN A 83 13.72 -4.82 1.02
C GLN A 83 14.84 -5.61 1.72
N ASP A 84 15.16 -5.29 2.98
CA ASP A 84 16.19 -6.01 3.73
C ASP A 84 15.82 -7.50 3.87
N THR A 85 16.75 -8.39 3.53
CA THR A 85 16.58 -9.84 3.65
C THR A 85 16.35 -10.28 5.09
N ASP A 86 16.84 -9.52 6.06
CA ASP A 86 16.70 -9.83 7.48
C ASP A 86 15.55 -9.07 8.15
N LEU A 87 14.60 -8.52 7.38
CA LEU A 87 13.47 -7.74 7.90
C LEU A 87 12.64 -8.52 8.95
N LEU A 88 12.62 -9.85 8.84
CA LEU A 88 11.92 -10.77 9.75
C LEU A 88 12.43 -10.72 11.19
N GLN A 89 13.68 -10.34 11.43
CA GLN A 89 14.25 -10.29 12.79
C GLN A 89 13.67 -9.16 13.63
N PHE A 90 13.07 -8.14 12.99
CA PHE A 90 12.51 -6.97 13.66
C PHE A 90 11.02 -7.10 13.97
N VAL A 91 10.43 -8.26 13.66
CA VAL A 91 9.01 -8.53 13.79
C VAL A 91 8.74 -8.94 15.24
N PRO A 92 7.93 -8.19 16.00
CA PRO A 92 7.54 -8.62 17.33
C PRO A 92 6.83 -9.97 17.24
N ASN A 93 7.20 -10.92 18.10
CA ASN A 93 6.57 -12.25 18.18
C ASN A 93 5.04 -12.18 18.35
N GLN A 94 4.52 -11.06 18.86
CA GLN A 94 3.09 -10.78 19.03
C GLN A 94 2.35 -10.46 17.71
N ALA A 95 3.08 -10.09 16.65
CA ALA A 95 2.52 -9.87 15.32
C ALA A 95 2.43 -11.17 14.49
N CYS A 96 3.21 -12.19 14.87
CA CYS A 96 3.00 -13.56 14.44
C CYS A 96 1.78 -14.08 15.22
N GLY A 97 0.61 -14.14 14.57
CA GLY A 97 -0.65 -14.49 15.24
C GLY A 97 -0.53 -15.70 16.16
N ARG A 98 -1.03 -15.56 17.40
CA ARG A 98 -1.05 -16.59 18.44
C ARG A 98 -2.02 -17.75 18.14
N ASP A 99 -2.31 -18.08 16.88
CA ASP A 99 -3.34 -19.06 16.52
C ASP A 99 -3.04 -19.92 15.28
N SER A 100 -1.82 -19.91 14.73
CA SER A 100 -1.50 -20.79 13.60
C SER A 100 -0.01 -21.12 13.54
N MET A 101 0.48 -21.82 14.56
CA MET A 101 1.55 -22.81 14.43
C MET A 101 1.40 -23.82 15.57
N ALA A 102 0.49 -24.77 15.35
CA ALA A 102 0.51 -26.11 15.93
C ALA A 102 0.33 -27.09 14.76
#